data_AF-F8PDD3-F1
#
_entry.id   AF-F8PDD3-F1
#
_cell.length_a   1.000
_cell.length_b   1.000
_cell.length_c   1.000
_cell.angle_alpha   90.00
_cell.angle_beta   90.00
_cell.angle_gamma   90.00
#
_symmetry.space_group_name_H-M   'P 1'
#
loop_
_entity.id
_entity.type
_entity.pdbx_description
1 polymer ?
#
loop_
_entity_poly.entity_id
_entity_poly.type
_entity_poly.pdbx_seq_one_letter_code
_entity_poly.pdbx_strand_id
1 'polypeptide(L)'
;MLLAAALDDRGFFSQDENSFKACFSSKLGAFRAIEEALELHKIDFLVALSSISTFGNAGQTNYASANTVLDGQVRKYSNAFSIVTPAISDSATMIGKSDSSVNATRFEHLIPWGYSAKELCDCIKDGLLKMADGPVGLYIPDLDWNLVNQYMGPS
;
A
#
# COMPACT_ATOMS: atom_id res chain seq x y z
N MET A 1 -5.48 -12.13 -1.73
CA MET A 1 -4.77 -10.85 -1.48
C MET A 1 -5.32 -9.80 -2.43
N LEU A 2 -5.46 -8.54 -1.99
CA LEU A 2 -5.91 -7.42 -2.81
C LEU A 2 -4.74 -6.44 -3.08
N LEU A 3 -4.29 -6.37 -4.35
CA LEU A 3 -3.15 -5.55 -4.79
C LEU A 3 -3.52 -4.44 -5.80
N ALA A 4 -4.79 -4.35 -6.21
CA ALA A 4 -5.21 -3.41 -7.25
C ALA A 4 -4.81 -1.95 -6.92
N ALA A 5 -4.23 -1.27 -7.90
CA ALA A 5 -3.74 0.10 -7.77
C ALA A 5 -3.69 0.82 -9.12
N ALA A 6 -3.95 2.11 -9.10
CA ALA A 6 -3.65 3.06 -10.16
C ALA A 6 -3.01 4.31 -9.52
N LEU A 7 -2.09 4.96 -10.23
CA LEU A 7 -1.40 6.16 -9.78
C LEU A 7 -1.74 7.33 -10.72
N ASP A 8 -2.06 8.49 -10.14
CA ASP A 8 -2.25 9.76 -10.85
C ASP A 8 -1.67 10.87 -9.97
N ASP A 9 -0.33 10.86 -9.86
CA ASP A 9 0.40 11.69 -8.91
C ASP A 9 0.45 13.15 -9.38
N ARG A 10 -0.09 14.05 -8.56
CA ARG A 10 -0.09 15.51 -8.78
C ARG A 10 -0.05 16.21 -7.43
N GLY A 11 0.62 17.36 -7.37
CA GLY A 11 0.55 18.22 -6.18
C GLY A 11 -0.91 18.50 -5.80
N PHE A 12 -1.20 18.61 -4.51
CA PHE A 12 -2.59 18.66 -4.01
C PHE A 12 -3.43 19.75 -4.69
N PHE A 13 -2.87 20.94 -4.90
CA PHE A 13 -3.54 22.05 -5.58
C PHE A 13 -3.76 21.84 -7.09
N SER A 14 -3.14 20.82 -7.67
CA SER A 14 -3.29 20.43 -9.08
C SER A 14 -4.17 19.19 -9.24
N GLN A 15 -4.74 18.66 -8.16
CA GLN A 15 -5.71 17.58 -8.21
C GLN A 15 -7.09 18.13 -8.60
N ASP A 16 -7.78 17.40 -9.46
CA ASP A 16 -9.19 17.60 -9.76
C ASP A 16 -10.00 16.39 -9.28
N GLU A 17 -11.32 16.45 -9.42
CA GLU A 17 -12.21 15.36 -8.98
C GLU A 17 -11.90 14.03 -9.68
N ASN A 18 -11.54 14.05 -10.97
CA ASN A 18 -11.27 12.86 -11.74
C ASN A 18 -9.95 12.21 -11.33
N SER A 19 -8.89 13.00 -11.21
CA SER A 19 -7.56 12.51 -10.78
C SER A 19 -7.58 12.02 -9.34
N PHE A 20 -8.41 12.63 -8.49
CA PHE A 20 -8.61 12.15 -7.13
C PHE A 20 -9.37 10.81 -7.12
N LYS A 21 -10.49 10.69 -7.85
CA LYS A 21 -11.32 9.48 -7.92
C LYS A 21 -10.62 8.29 -8.59
N ALA A 22 -9.71 8.52 -9.53
CA ALA A 22 -9.02 7.46 -10.26
C ALA A 22 -8.33 6.45 -9.31
N CYS A 23 -7.63 6.95 -8.27
CA CYS A 23 -6.98 6.09 -7.28
C CYS A 23 -8.00 5.28 -6.45
N PHE A 24 -9.11 5.92 -6.06
CA PHE A 24 -10.18 5.27 -5.29
C PHE A 24 -10.86 4.14 -6.06
N SER A 25 -11.16 4.34 -7.33
CA SER A 25 -11.79 3.32 -8.17
C SER A 25 -10.93 2.06 -8.25
N SER A 26 -9.61 2.19 -8.35
CA SER A 26 -8.71 1.02 -8.40
C SER A 26 -8.67 0.21 -7.10
N LYS A 27 -8.73 0.87 -5.94
CA LYS A 27 -8.64 0.24 -4.62
C LYS A 27 -10.00 -0.20 -4.10
N LEU A 28 -10.92 0.76 -3.94
CA LEU A 28 -12.24 0.51 -3.38
C LEU A 28 -13.18 -0.15 -4.36
N GLY A 29 -13.05 0.12 -5.67
CA GLY A 29 -13.83 -0.61 -6.67
C GLY A 29 -13.49 -2.09 -6.66
N ALA A 30 -12.19 -2.42 -6.60
CA ALA A 30 -11.75 -3.81 -6.47
C ALA A 30 -12.19 -4.44 -5.14
N PHE A 31 -12.08 -3.73 -4.02
CA PHE A 31 -12.56 -4.22 -2.73
C PHE A 31 -14.07 -4.51 -2.74
N ARG A 32 -14.88 -3.57 -3.25
CA ARG A 32 -16.35 -3.73 -3.38
C ARG A 32 -16.70 -4.92 -4.27
N ALA A 33 -16.01 -5.10 -5.39
CA ALA A 33 -16.24 -6.25 -6.26
C ALA A 33 -15.98 -7.59 -5.52
N ILE A 34 -14.96 -7.64 -4.65
CA ILE A 34 -14.69 -8.83 -3.81
C ILE A 34 -15.76 -8.98 -2.73
N GLU A 35 -16.15 -7.89 -2.05
CA GLU A 35 -17.19 -7.87 -1.01
C GLU A 35 -18.56 -8.30 -1.55
N GLU A 36 -18.88 -7.96 -2.80
CA GLU A 36 -20.11 -8.38 -3.50
C GLU A 36 -20.03 -9.83 -3.99
N ALA A 37 -18.86 -10.29 -4.43
CA ALA A 37 -18.68 -11.63 -4.97
C ALA A 37 -18.50 -12.72 -3.91
N LEU A 38 -18.01 -12.36 -2.72
CA LEU A 38 -17.64 -13.31 -1.67
C LEU A 38 -18.22 -12.89 -0.32
N GLU A 39 -18.68 -13.88 0.44
CA GLU A 39 -18.97 -13.69 1.86
C GLU A 39 -17.66 -13.58 2.66
N LEU A 40 -17.13 -12.36 2.78
CA LEU A 40 -15.80 -12.11 3.37
C LEU A 40 -15.61 -12.63 4.79
N HIS A 41 -16.67 -12.85 5.56
CA HIS A 41 -16.60 -13.44 6.90
C HIS A 41 -16.41 -14.98 6.89
N LYS A 42 -16.51 -15.63 5.72
CA LYS A 42 -16.39 -17.10 5.55
C LYS A 42 -15.11 -17.56 4.87
N ILE A 43 -14.34 -16.65 4.26
CA ILE A 43 -13.05 -16.98 3.65
C ILE A 43 -11.97 -17.14 4.73
N ASP A 44 -10.89 -17.86 4.44
CA ASP A 44 -9.81 -18.06 5.40
C ASP A 44 -9.15 -16.74 5.81
N PHE A 45 -8.86 -15.88 4.84
CA PHE A 45 -8.29 -14.55 5.10
C PHE A 45 -8.39 -13.60 3.90
N LEU A 46 -8.37 -12.30 4.20
CA LEU A 46 -8.11 -11.25 3.22
C LEU A 46 -6.97 -10.35 3.67
N VAL A 47 -5.90 -10.29 2.87
CA VAL A 47 -4.81 -9.32 3.07
C VAL A 47 -4.90 -8.25 1.98
N ALA A 48 -5.09 -7.01 2.38
CA ALA A 48 -5.13 -5.85 1.50
C ALA A 48 -3.79 -5.11 1.53
N LEU A 49 -3.26 -4.78 0.35
CA LEU A 49 -1.99 -4.06 0.26
C LEU A 49 -2.30 -2.57 0.26
N SER A 50 -2.08 -1.96 1.42
CA SER A 50 -1.97 -0.51 1.60
C SER A 50 -0.57 -0.07 1.13
N SER A 51 -0.23 1.21 1.32
CA SER A 51 1.05 1.75 0.86
C SER A 51 1.69 2.65 1.90
N ILE A 52 3.02 2.63 1.94
CA ILE A 52 3.84 3.55 2.72
C ILE A 52 3.56 5.02 2.39
N SER A 53 3.00 5.32 1.20
CA SER A 53 2.56 6.67 0.82
C SER A 53 1.53 7.27 1.79
N THR A 54 0.84 6.44 2.57
CA THR A 54 -0.09 6.87 3.63
C THR A 54 0.63 7.71 4.71
N PHE A 55 1.93 7.51 4.90
CA PHE A 55 2.75 8.36 5.78
C PHE A 55 3.19 9.67 5.11
N GLY A 56 2.98 9.80 3.81
CA GLY A 56 3.31 10.97 3.02
C GLY A 56 4.26 10.64 1.86
N ASN A 57 3.87 11.07 0.66
CA ASN A 57 4.75 11.11 -0.51
C ASN A 57 4.29 12.25 -1.42
N ALA A 58 5.24 12.97 -2.02
CA ALA A 58 4.93 14.15 -2.81
C ALA A 58 4.04 13.79 -4.02
N GLY A 59 2.91 14.48 -4.12
CA GLY A 59 1.94 14.28 -5.20
C GLY A 59 0.97 13.11 -5.02
N GLN A 60 1.08 12.34 -3.94
CA GLN A 60 0.29 11.11 -3.73
C GLN A 60 -0.88 11.27 -2.75
N THR A 61 -1.40 12.48 -2.53
CA THR A 61 -2.51 12.70 -1.58
C THR A 61 -3.76 11.88 -1.96
N ASN A 62 -4.09 11.77 -3.25
CA ASN A 62 -5.19 10.92 -3.74
C ASN A 62 -4.95 9.42 -3.45
N TYR A 63 -3.74 8.93 -3.74
CA TYR A 63 -3.37 7.53 -3.53
C TYR A 63 -3.30 7.16 -2.04
N ALA A 64 -2.68 8.02 -1.21
CA ALA A 64 -2.67 7.88 0.25
C ALA A 64 -4.10 7.86 0.82
N SER A 65 -4.98 8.76 0.36
CA SER A 65 -6.37 8.80 0.81
C SER A 65 -7.14 7.53 0.43
N ALA A 66 -6.95 7.02 -0.79
CA ALA A 66 -7.59 5.78 -1.25
C ALA A 66 -7.16 4.56 -0.41
N ASN A 67 -5.86 4.46 -0.08
CA ASN A 67 -5.34 3.41 0.79
C ASN A 67 -5.90 3.54 2.23
N THR A 68 -5.92 4.74 2.81
CA THR A 68 -6.51 4.97 4.14
C THR A 68 -7.97 4.54 4.22
N VAL A 69 -8.77 4.83 3.19
CA VAL A 69 -10.18 4.38 3.17
C VAL A 69 -10.27 2.86 3.04
N LEU A 70 -9.43 2.24 2.21
CA LEU A 70 -9.36 0.77 2.11
C LEU A 70 -9.03 0.14 3.47
N ASP A 71 -8.08 0.71 4.21
CA ASP A 71 -7.68 0.24 5.54
C ASP A 71 -8.87 0.29 6.53
N GLY A 72 -9.69 1.34 6.45
CA GLY A 72 -10.93 1.43 7.20
C GLY A 72 -11.99 0.38 6.80
N GLN A 73 -12.12 0.06 5.51
CA GLN A 73 -13.08 -0.97 5.05
C GLN A 73 -12.65 -2.37 5.48
N VAL A 74 -11.35 -2.68 5.38
CA VAL A 74 -10.80 -3.98 5.73
C VAL A 74 -10.93 -4.28 7.22
N ARG A 75 -10.79 -3.26 8.09
CA ARG A 75 -10.97 -3.38 9.56
C ARG A 75 -12.33 -3.89 10.01
N LYS A 76 -13.34 -3.93 9.14
CA LYS A 76 -14.67 -4.48 9.46
C LYS A 76 -14.64 -6.01 9.64
N TYR A 77 -13.60 -6.68 9.16
CA TYR A 77 -13.50 -8.14 9.12
C TYR A 77 -12.39 -8.62 10.05
N SER A 78 -12.71 -9.53 10.96
CA SER A 78 -11.74 -10.10 11.92
C SER A 78 -10.71 -11.02 11.26
N ASN A 79 -11.06 -11.62 10.12
CA ASN A 79 -10.20 -12.45 9.27
C ASN A 79 -9.53 -11.63 8.15
N ALA A 80 -9.40 -10.31 8.32
CA ALA A 80 -8.73 -9.47 7.34
C ALA A 80 -7.83 -8.41 8.00
N PHE A 81 -6.80 -8.01 7.27
CA PHE A 81 -5.97 -6.87 7.64
C PHE A 81 -5.36 -6.21 6.40
N SER A 82 -5.08 -4.92 6.55
CA SER A 82 -4.25 -4.19 5.59
C SER A 82 -2.79 -4.24 6.00
N ILE A 83 -1.87 -4.28 5.05
CA ILE A 83 -0.43 -4.09 5.28
C ILE A 83 0.07 -2.83 4.58
N VAL A 84 0.68 -1.92 5.34
CA VAL A 84 1.35 -0.72 4.80
C VAL A 84 2.61 -1.18 4.08
N THR A 85 2.53 -1.27 2.75
CA THR A 85 3.59 -1.91 1.96
C THR A 85 4.67 -0.89 1.57
N PRO A 86 5.95 -1.12 1.93
CA PRO A 86 7.09 -0.36 1.41
C PRO A 86 7.28 -0.57 -0.09
N ALA A 87 8.16 0.20 -0.72
CA ALA A 87 8.57 -0.09 -2.10
C ALA A 87 9.20 -1.49 -2.17
N ILE A 88 8.80 -2.28 -3.17
CA ILE A 88 9.31 -3.65 -3.34
C ILE A 88 10.47 -3.66 -4.33
N SER A 89 11.69 -3.73 -3.81
CA SER A 89 12.94 -3.45 -4.54
C SER A 89 13.21 -4.40 -5.71
N ASP A 90 12.75 -5.65 -5.60
CA ASP A 90 12.88 -6.70 -6.60
C ASP A 90 11.59 -6.93 -7.42
N SER A 91 10.62 -6.01 -7.33
CA SER A 91 9.41 -6.08 -8.15
C SER A 91 9.65 -5.62 -9.59
N ALA A 92 8.97 -6.24 -10.56
CA ALA A 92 9.06 -5.86 -11.96
C ALA A 92 8.71 -4.38 -12.22
N THR A 93 7.80 -3.81 -11.42
CA THR A 93 7.44 -2.39 -11.47
C THR A 93 8.60 -1.47 -11.09
N MET A 94 9.52 -1.93 -10.24
CA MET A 94 10.72 -1.20 -9.84
C MET A 94 11.91 -1.51 -10.77
N ILE A 95 12.10 -2.77 -11.15
CA ILE A 95 13.19 -3.21 -12.04
C ILE A 95 13.02 -2.63 -13.46
N GLY A 96 11.79 -2.59 -13.99
CA GLY A 96 11.49 -2.14 -15.36
C GLY A 96 11.37 -0.62 -15.56
N LYS A 97 11.46 0.19 -14.49
CA LYS A 97 11.44 1.66 -14.59
C LYS A 97 12.81 2.28 -14.90
N SER A 98 13.85 1.47 -15.01
CA SER A 98 15.22 1.87 -15.37
C SER A 98 15.33 2.47 -16.79
N ASP A 99 14.32 2.30 -17.66
CA ASP A 99 14.36 2.76 -19.06
C ASP A 99 13.50 4.01 -19.39
N SER A 100 12.86 4.68 -18.42
CA SER A 100 12.09 5.91 -18.70
C SER A 100 12.33 7.04 -17.69
N SER A 101 13.05 8.06 -18.17
CA SER A 101 13.71 9.18 -17.50
C SER A 101 12.84 10.19 -16.71
N VAL A 102 11.59 9.88 -16.37
CA VAL A 102 10.72 10.77 -15.56
C VAL A 102 10.01 10.04 -14.41
N ASN A 103 9.80 8.72 -14.51
CA ASN A 103 9.13 7.92 -13.47
C ASN A 103 10.11 7.24 -12.50
N ALA A 104 11.38 7.08 -12.88
CA ALA A 104 12.42 6.49 -12.02
C ALA A 104 12.72 7.38 -10.79
N THR A 105 12.90 8.69 -11.01
CA THR A 105 13.27 9.65 -9.96
C THR A 105 12.24 9.82 -8.84
N ARG A 106 10.96 9.54 -9.10
CA ARG A 106 9.88 9.67 -8.08
C ARG A 106 9.93 8.60 -6.99
N PHE A 107 10.51 7.44 -7.27
CA PHE A 107 10.54 6.31 -6.33
C PHE A 107 11.96 5.94 -5.89
N GLU A 108 12.99 6.56 -6.48
CA GLU A 108 14.41 6.34 -6.12
C GLU A 108 14.67 6.51 -4.62
N HIS A 109 14.06 7.50 -3.98
CA HIS A 109 14.24 7.73 -2.55
C HIS A 109 13.59 6.66 -1.67
N LEU A 110 12.66 5.85 -2.19
CA LEU A 110 12.00 4.77 -1.46
C LEU A 110 12.75 3.43 -1.57
N ILE A 111 13.55 3.23 -2.61
CA ILE A 111 14.25 1.97 -2.87
C ILE A 111 15.20 1.57 -1.73
N PRO A 112 16.04 2.49 -1.18
CA PRO A 112 17.06 2.11 -0.20
C PRO A 112 16.52 1.58 1.12
N TRP A 113 15.30 1.96 1.47
CA TRP A 113 14.59 1.49 2.66
C TRP A 113 13.32 0.70 2.29
N GLY A 114 13.24 0.27 1.04
CA GLY A 114 12.24 -0.65 0.54
C GLY A 114 12.54 -2.08 0.99
N TYR A 115 11.59 -2.97 0.74
CA TYR A 115 11.67 -4.38 1.10
C TYR A 115 11.85 -5.23 -0.15
N SER A 116 12.50 -6.38 -0.03
CA SER A 116 12.37 -7.46 -1.00
C SER A 116 10.97 -8.08 -0.96
N ALA A 117 10.58 -8.78 -2.01
CA ALA A 117 9.35 -9.58 -2.02
C ALA A 117 9.36 -10.63 -0.90
N LYS A 118 10.53 -11.17 -0.56
CA LYS A 118 10.69 -12.10 0.57
C LYS A 118 10.35 -11.43 1.91
N GLU A 119 10.88 -10.24 2.17
CA GLU A 119 10.59 -9.51 3.42
C GLU A 119 9.11 -9.13 3.52
N LEU A 120 8.47 -8.75 2.40
CA LEU A 120 7.01 -8.56 2.38
C LEU A 120 6.25 -9.85 2.74
N CYS A 121 6.65 -11.00 2.18
CA CYS A 121 6.05 -12.30 2.52
C CYS A 121 6.25 -12.65 4.00
N ASP A 122 7.41 -12.32 4.58
CA ASP A 122 7.67 -12.51 6.01
C ASP A 122 6.75 -11.64 6.87
N CYS A 123 6.49 -10.38 6.48
CA CYS A 123 5.49 -9.53 7.13
C CYS A 123 4.06 -10.04 6.99
N ILE A 124 3.68 -10.55 5.82
CA ILE A 124 2.35 -11.15 5.61
C ILE A 124 2.16 -12.35 6.51
N LYS A 125 3.18 -13.22 6.60
CA LYS A 125 3.19 -14.38 7.51
C LYS A 125 3.01 -13.94 8.97
N ASP A 126 3.76 -12.94 9.41
CA ASP A 126 3.63 -12.38 10.78
C ASP A 126 2.23 -11.79 11.02
N GLY A 127 1.68 -11.05 10.06
CA GLY A 127 0.31 -10.52 10.14
C GLY A 127 -0.75 -11.62 10.23
N LEU A 128 -0.62 -12.70 9.47
CA LEU A 128 -1.52 -13.85 9.54
C LEU A 128 -1.42 -14.57 10.89
N LEU A 129 -0.22 -14.73 11.44
CA LEU A 129 -0.02 -15.32 12.76
C LEU A 129 -0.66 -14.45 13.86
N LYS A 130 -0.44 -13.13 13.83
CA LYS A 130 -1.09 -12.19 14.77
C LYS A 130 -2.62 -12.22 14.66
N MET A 131 -3.14 -12.40 13.45
CA MET A 131 -4.58 -12.48 13.20
C MET A 131 -5.22 -13.72 13.84
N ALA A 132 -4.45 -14.80 14.06
CA ALA A 132 -4.92 -15.97 14.78
C ALA A 132 -5.21 -15.67 16.27
N ASP A 133 -4.50 -14.70 16.86
CA ASP A 133 -4.69 -14.27 18.25
C ASP A 133 -5.76 -13.17 18.41
N GLY A 134 -6.04 -12.42 17.34
CA GLY A 134 -7.10 -11.40 17.32
C GLY A 134 -7.04 -10.47 16.11
N PRO A 135 -8.04 -9.58 15.93
CA PRO A 135 -8.10 -8.68 14.77
C PRO A 135 -6.88 -7.75 14.70
N VAL A 136 -6.16 -7.78 13.59
CA VAL A 136 -4.98 -6.91 13.36
C VAL A 136 -5.40 -5.54 12.84
N GLY A 137 -6.33 -5.51 11.88
CA GLY A 137 -6.82 -4.28 11.25
C GLY A 137 -5.82 -3.61 10.30
N LEU A 138 -4.67 -3.13 10.82
CA LEU A 138 -3.60 -2.52 10.03
C LEU A 138 -2.23 -2.99 10.56
N TYR A 139 -1.47 -3.62 9.68
CA TYR A 139 -0.09 -4.04 9.90
C TYR A 139 0.86 -2.98 9.33
N ILE A 140 1.77 -2.49 10.17
CA ILE A 140 2.85 -1.58 9.77
C ILE A 140 4.17 -2.35 9.95
N PRO A 141 4.94 -2.59 8.88
CA PRO A 141 6.26 -3.23 8.97
C PRO A 141 7.25 -2.41 9.80
N ASP A 142 8.25 -3.10 10.36
CA ASP A 142 9.33 -2.45 11.11
C ASP A 142 10.33 -1.80 10.15
N LEU A 143 10.30 -0.49 10.05
CA LEU A 143 11.15 0.25 9.11
C LEU A 143 12.56 0.44 9.69
N ASP A 144 13.58 0.34 8.84
CA ASP A 144 14.91 0.80 9.22
C ASP A 144 14.92 2.34 9.26
N TRP A 145 14.69 2.88 10.46
CA TRP A 145 14.62 4.32 10.70
C TRP A 145 15.92 5.06 10.36
N ASN A 146 17.08 4.39 10.37
CA ASN A 146 18.33 5.02 9.95
C ASN A 146 18.30 5.27 8.44
N LEU A 147 17.84 4.28 7.66
CA LEU A 147 17.68 4.43 6.22
C LEU A 147 16.56 5.41 5.88
N VAL A 148 15.41 5.34 6.56
CA VAL A 148 14.33 6.33 6.37
C VAL A 148 14.86 7.74 6.59
N ASN A 149 15.54 8.01 7.71
CA ASN A 149 16.11 9.32 8.01
C ASN A 149 17.17 9.76 6.97
N GLN A 150 18.03 8.84 6.53
CA GLN A 150 19.06 9.13 5.53
C GLN A 150 18.47 9.56 4.19
N TYR A 151 17.36 8.97 3.76
CA TYR A 151 16.81 9.17 2.42
C TYR A 151 15.56 10.08 2.36
N MET A 152 14.83 10.23 3.47
CA MET A 152 13.65 11.12 3.58
C MET A 152 13.97 12.42 4.33
N GLY A 153 15.12 12.49 5.00
CA GLY A 153 15.49 13.60 5.87
C GLY A 153 15.00 13.42 7.32
N PRO A 154 15.38 14.35 8.21
CA PRO A 154 15.01 14.31 9.62
C PRO A 154 13.50 14.43 9.83
N SER A 155 12.99 13.66 10.79
CA SER A 155 11.62 13.72 11.30
C SER A 155 11.40 14.92 12.21
#